data_AF-A0A3B0AUK0-F1
#
_entry.id   AF-A0A3B0AUK0-F1
#
_cell.length_a   1.000
_cell.length_b   1.000
_cell.length_c   1.000
_cell.angle_alpha   90.00
_cell.angle_beta   90.00
_cell.angle_gamma   90.00
#
_symmetry.space_group_name_H-M   'P 1'
#
loop_
_entity.id
_entity.type
_entity.pdbx_description
1 polymer ?
#
loop_
_entity_poly.entity_id
_entity_poly.type
_entity_poly.pdbx_seq_one_letter_code
_entity_poly.pdbx_strand_id
1 'polypeptide(L)'
;MGRLWDKLLGTKYPDSDVVPLSALEVRDAMLAINGLRVPFLIRNAGPAEHADVVAEWWFRTSSFDNSDRQEERRLRLRMYLDPSGHEVQAVQEQWSSAGGGPSMQHGYRPGGTFTVEWTRERGPDGRRRRVTTLDTRDVKKALEKVVLSSGWTWRRVR
;
A
#
# COMPACT_ATOMS: atom_id res chain seq x y z
N MET A 1 -15.04 -7.28 24.71
CA MET A 1 -15.60 -7.89 23.49
C MET A 1 -15.14 -7.11 22.24
N GLY A 2 -13.91 -7.29 21.73
CA GLY A 2 -13.38 -6.42 20.65
C GLY A 2 -12.67 -7.13 19.48
N ARG A 3 -11.83 -8.12 19.77
CA ARG A 3 -10.81 -8.66 18.83
C ARG A 3 -11.33 -9.32 17.54
N LEU A 4 -12.62 -9.68 17.46
CA LEU A 4 -13.19 -10.35 16.27
C LEU A 4 -13.59 -9.36 15.17
N TRP A 5 -14.00 -8.14 15.54
CA TRP A 5 -14.36 -7.08 14.59
C TRP A 5 -13.11 -6.42 13.99
N ASP A 6 -12.04 -6.32 14.76
CA ASP A 6 -10.74 -5.79 14.33
C ASP A 6 -10.13 -6.59 13.15
N LYS A 7 -10.29 -7.92 13.16
CA LYS A 7 -9.86 -8.80 12.06
C LYS A 7 -10.65 -8.58 10.77
N LEU A 8 -11.94 -8.25 10.85
CA LEU A 8 -12.79 -7.96 9.69
C LEU A 8 -12.50 -6.59 9.07
N LEU A 9 -12.00 -5.65 9.89
CA LEU A 9 -11.62 -4.29 9.46
C LEU A 9 -10.19 -4.21 8.91
N GLY A 10 -9.36 -5.23 9.15
CA GLY A 10 -7.96 -5.24 8.71
C GLY A 10 -7.02 -4.51 9.67
N THR A 11 -7.41 -4.43 10.94
CA THR A 11 -6.59 -3.89 12.03
C THR A 11 -5.50 -4.89 12.43
N LYS A 12 -4.29 -4.41 12.70
CA LYS A 12 -3.16 -5.19 13.21
C LYS A 12 -2.54 -4.49 14.40
N TYR A 13 -2.19 -5.24 15.43
CA TYR A 13 -1.62 -4.72 16.68
C TYR A 13 -0.14 -5.08 16.77
N PRO A 14 0.71 -4.20 17.33
CA PRO A 14 2.10 -4.49 17.60
C PRO A 14 2.22 -5.60 18.65
N ASP A 15 3.39 -6.22 18.72
CA ASP A 15 3.68 -7.16 19.81
C ASP A 15 3.71 -6.41 21.15
N SER A 16 3.24 -7.05 22.22
CA SER A 16 2.97 -6.40 23.52
C SER A 16 4.23 -5.91 24.25
N ASP A 17 5.41 -6.35 23.83
CA ASP A 17 6.72 -6.01 24.37
C ASP A 17 7.39 -4.85 23.64
N VAL A 18 6.80 -4.36 22.54
CA VAL A 18 7.35 -3.24 21.77
C VAL A 18 6.93 -1.92 22.42
N VAL A 19 7.91 -1.12 22.82
CA VAL A 19 7.69 0.24 23.32
C VAL A 19 7.30 1.15 22.15
N PRO A 20 6.17 1.88 22.21
CA PRO A 20 5.77 2.79 21.15
C PRO A 20 6.79 3.91 20.93
N LEU A 21 7.23 4.07 19.68
CA LEU A 21 8.05 5.20 19.26
C LEU A 21 7.22 6.48 19.17
N SER A 22 7.89 7.64 19.07
CA SER A 22 7.21 8.90 18.79
C SER A 22 6.63 8.92 17.37
N ALA A 23 5.61 9.76 17.15
CA ALA A 23 4.99 9.92 15.84
C ALA A 23 6.00 10.39 14.77
N LEU A 24 6.98 11.20 15.18
CA LEU A 24 8.07 11.67 14.33
C LEU A 24 8.94 10.50 13.85
N GLU A 25 9.37 9.64 14.79
CA GLU A 25 10.22 8.48 14.47
C GLU A 25 9.50 7.46 13.59
N VAL A 26 8.20 7.22 13.83
CA VAL A 26 7.38 6.34 13.00
C VAL A 26 7.29 6.88 11.58
N ARG A 27 7.04 8.19 11.44
CA ARG A 27 6.99 8.86 10.14
C ARG A 27 8.30 8.72 9.39
N ASP A 28 9.42 9.00 10.04
CA ASP A 28 10.75 8.91 9.43
C ASP A 28 11.08 7.47 9.02
N ALA A 29 10.72 6.48 9.86
CA ALA A 29 10.86 5.07 9.54
C ALA A 29 10.03 4.66 8.31
N MET A 30 8.82 5.21 8.16
CA MET A 30 7.98 4.96 6.97
C MET A 30 8.60 5.59 5.71
N LEU A 31 9.14 6.81 5.79
CA LEU A 31 9.78 7.47 4.66
C LEU A 31 11.06 6.76 4.20
N ALA A 32 11.77 6.09 5.11
CA ALA A 32 12.98 5.32 4.82
C ALA A 32 12.73 4.09 3.91
N ILE A 33 11.48 3.66 3.74
CA ILE A 33 11.11 2.50 2.90
C ILE A 33 11.37 2.76 1.40
N ASN A 34 11.48 4.02 0.97
CA ASN A 34 11.73 4.44 -0.43
C ASN A 34 13.00 3.84 -1.10
N GLY A 35 13.84 3.11 -0.36
CA GLY A 35 15.03 2.43 -0.90
C GLY A 35 14.79 1.02 -1.47
N LEU A 36 13.60 0.43 -1.30
CA LEU A 36 13.29 -0.88 -1.89
C LEU A 36 13.00 -0.69 -3.39
N ARG A 37 13.66 -1.46 -4.25
CA ARG A 37 13.57 -1.43 -5.73
C ARG A 37 12.17 -1.70 -6.28
N VAL A 38 11.24 -0.78 -6.06
CA VAL A 38 9.83 -0.89 -6.43
C VAL A 38 9.34 0.52 -6.78
N PRO A 39 8.46 0.71 -7.78
CA PRO A 39 7.99 2.02 -8.26
C PRO A 39 6.96 2.67 -7.33
N PHE A 40 7.29 2.85 -6.05
CA PHE A 40 6.48 3.62 -5.12
C PHE A 40 7.22 4.85 -4.62
N LEU A 41 6.45 5.89 -4.30
CA LEU A 41 6.90 7.10 -3.65
C LEU A 41 6.17 7.23 -2.32
N ILE A 42 6.90 7.12 -1.23
CA ILE A 42 6.42 7.40 0.13
C ILE A 42 6.91 8.80 0.49
N ARG A 43 6.00 9.70 0.82
CA ARG A 43 6.33 11.10 1.09
C ARG A 43 5.46 11.65 2.19
N ASN A 44 5.90 12.77 2.75
CA ASN A 44 5.02 13.59 3.57
C ASN A 44 3.77 13.97 2.76
N ALA A 45 2.63 13.93 3.43
CA ALA A 45 1.38 14.38 2.85
C ALA A 45 1.42 15.90 2.61
N GLY A 46 0.78 16.32 1.52
CA GLY A 46 0.50 17.73 1.28
C GLY A 46 -0.66 18.24 2.15
N PRO A 47 -0.82 19.57 2.32
CA PRO A 47 -1.85 20.16 3.17
C PRO A 47 -3.29 19.75 2.80
N ALA A 48 -3.56 19.49 1.52
CA ALA A 48 -4.88 19.10 1.01
C ALA A 48 -5.16 17.59 1.11
N GLU A 49 -4.18 16.78 1.51
CA GLU A 49 -4.30 15.32 1.51
C GLU A 49 -4.76 14.76 2.86
N HIS A 50 -5.09 15.60 3.84
CA HIS A 50 -5.57 15.25 5.18
C HIS A 50 -4.98 13.92 5.71
N ALA A 51 -3.65 13.86 5.73
CA ALA A 51 -2.85 12.70 6.13
C ALA A 51 -1.49 13.24 6.61
N ASP A 52 -0.67 12.37 7.21
CA ASP A 52 0.71 12.70 7.58
C ASP A 52 1.70 12.12 6.56
N VAL A 53 1.41 10.91 6.08
CA VAL A 53 2.23 10.19 5.11
C VAL A 53 1.35 9.71 3.96
N VAL A 54 1.88 9.83 2.75
CA VAL A 54 1.25 9.30 1.53
C VAL A 54 2.22 8.35 0.84
N ALA A 55 1.76 7.13 0.57
CA ALA A 55 2.42 6.23 -0.36
C ALA A 55 1.64 6.22 -1.67
N GLU A 56 2.28 6.52 -2.79
CA GLU A 56 1.66 6.51 -4.11
C GLU A 56 2.48 5.69 -5.12
N TRP A 57 1.79 5.00 -6.03
CA TRP A 57 2.41 4.23 -7.08
C TRP A 57 1.54 4.16 -8.33
N TRP A 58 2.21 4.05 -9.48
CA TRP A 58 1.61 3.95 -10.80
C TRP A 58 2.11 2.70 -11.49
N PHE A 59 1.21 1.99 -12.14
CA PHE A 59 1.56 0.80 -12.91
C PHE A 59 0.63 0.63 -14.09
N ARG A 60 1.13 -0.02 -15.14
CA ARG A 60 0.33 -0.46 -16.28
C ARG A 60 0.01 -1.93 -16.08
N THR A 61 -1.26 -2.30 -16.27
CA THR A 61 -1.70 -3.69 -16.19
C THR A 61 -2.65 -3.97 -17.34
N SER A 62 -2.69 -5.23 -17.78
CA SER A 62 -3.76 -5.68 -18.69
C SER A 62 -5.12 -5.57 -18.00
N SER A 63 -6.15 -5.18 -18.76
CA SER A 63 -7.53 -5.19 -18.32
C SER A 63 -7.93 -6.56 -17.75
N PHE A 64 -8.80 -6.56 -16.72
CA PHE A 64 -9.29 -7.80 -16.10
C PHE A 64 -10.19 -8.64 -17.04
N ASP A 65 -10.63 -8.09 -18.17
CA ASP A 65 -11.53 -8.75 -19.12
C ASP A 65 -10.81 -9.58 -20.21
N ASN A 66 -9.50 -9.83 -20.07
CA ASN A 66 -8.64 -10.48 -21.08
C ASN A 66 -8.53 -9.70 -22.41
N SER A 67 -8.94 -8.43 -22.47
CA SER A 67 -8.57 -7.58 -23.60
C SER A 67 -7.09 -7.21 -23.51
N ASP A 68 -6.43 -7.13 -24.67
CA ASP A 68 -5.02 -6.70 -24.80
C ASP A 68 -4.85 -5.19 -24.50
N ARG A 69 -5.85 -4.56 -23.87
CA ARG A 69 -5.84 -3.16 -23.47
C ARG A 69 -5.00 -3.00 -22.21
N GLN A 70 -4.04 -2.07 -22.31
CA GLN A 70 -3.23 -1.62 -21.20
C GLN A 70 -4.01 -0.55 -20.42
N GLU A 71 -4.23 -0.79 -19.14
CA GLU A 71 -4.81 0.16 -18.18
C GLU A 71 -3.70 0.75 -17.32
N GLU A 72 -3.65 2.07 -17.24
CA GLU A 72 -2.90 2.77 -16.21
C GLU A 72 -3.70 2.77 -14.92
N ARG A 73 -3.05 2.32 -13.85
CA ARG A 73 -3.61 2.35 -12.51
C ARG A 73 -2.72 3.17 -11.61
N ARG A 74 -3.37 4.03 -10.84
CA ARG A 74 -2.76 4.75 -9.73
C ARG A 74 -3.36 4.22 -8.45
N LEU A 75 -2.51 3.94 -7.49
CA LEU A 75 -2.91 3.59 -6.14
C LEU A 75 -2.26 4.58 -5.18
N ARG A 76 -3.04 5.01 -4.20
CA ARG A 76 -2.59 5.90 -3.13
C ARG A 76 -3.03 5.35 -1.79
N LEU A 77 -2.13 5.38 -0.84
CA LEU A 77 -2.39 5.02 0.55
C LEU A 77 -2.09 6.25 1.40
N ARG A 78 -3.14 6.84 1.96
CA ARG A 78 -3.07 7.96 2.88
C ARG A 78 -3.02 7.42 4.30
N MET A 79 -2.08 7.89 5.09
CA MET A 79 -1.82 7.40 6.44
C MET A 79 -1.82 8.58 7.40
N TYR A 80 -2.75 8.53 8.35
CA TYR A 80 -2.88 9.49 9.44
C TYR A 80 -2.32 8.86 10.71
N LEU A 81 -1.42 9.55 11.38
CA LEU A 81 -0.83 9.13 12.64
C LEU A 81 -1.65 9.75 13.79
N ASP A 82 -2.18 8.90 14.67
CA ASP A 82 -2.76 9.29 15.95
C ASP A 82 -1.76 9.02 17.08
N PRO A 83 -1.04 10.05 17.56
CA PRO A 83 -0.07 9.88 18.63
C PRO A 83 -0.69 9.51 19.98
N SER A 84 -1.97 9.82 20.19
CA SER A 84 -2.64 9.57 21.47
C SER A 84 -2.98 8.10 21.63
N GLY A 85 -3.39 7.46 20.53
CA GLY A 85 -3.69 6.03 20.47
C GLY A 85 -2.51 5.14 20.03
N HIS A 86 -1.39 5.73 19.60
CA HIS A 86 -0.33 5.04 18.85
C HIS A 86 -0.92 4.23 17.68
N GLU A 87 -1.80 4.86 16.90
CA GLU A 87 -2.48 4.22 15.77
C GLU A 87 -2.11 4.91 14.45
N VAL A 88 -2.00 4.12 13.39
CA VAL A 88 -1.93 4.60 12.00
C VAL A 88 -3.22 4.23 11.29
N GLN A 89 -3.99 5.24 10.91
CA GLN A 89 -5.20 5.09 10.13
C GLN A 89 -4.88 5.17 8.64
N ALA A 90 -5.06 4.07 7.93
CA ALA A 90 -4.70 3.94 6.53
C ALA A 90 -5.94 3.86 5.63
N VAL A 91 -6.05 4.79 4.69
CA VAL A 91 -7.09 4.86 3.64
C VAL A 91 -6.46 4.58 2.29
N GLN A 92 -7.01 3.62 1.55
CA GLN A 92 -6.52 3.24 0.22
C GLN A 92 -7.45 3.74 -0.87
N GLU A 93 -6.92 4.54 -1.78
CA GLU A 93 -7.59 5.10 -2.94
C GLU A 93 -7.02 4.44 -4.23
N GLN A 94 -7.89 4.17 -5.20
CA GLN A 94 -7.49 3.59 -6.49
C GLN A 94 -8.14 4.34 -7.66
N TRP A 95 -7.34 4.59 -8.69
CA TRP A 95 -7.80 5.10 -9.99
C TRP A 95 -7.40 4.15 -11.11
N SER A 96 -8.25 4.07 -12.14
CA SER A 96 -7.99 3.30 -13.36
C SER A 96 -8.35 4.11 -14.61
N SER A 97 -7.57 3.94 -15.69
CA SER A 97 -7.85 4.49 -17.02
C SER A 97 -8.83 3.65 -17.84
N ALA A 98 -9.34 2.52 -17.32
CA ALA A 98 -10.28 1.60 -18.00
C ALA A 98 -11.60 2.26 -18.48
N GLY A 99 -11.85 3.49 -18.04
CA GLY A 99 -13.06 4.26 -18.25
C GLY A 99 -13.23 4.96 -19.61
N GLY A 100 -12.30 4.82 -20.54
CA GLY A 100 -12.46 5.33 -21.91
C GLY A 100 -12.51 6.86 -22.05
N GLY A 101 -11.84 7.61 -21.17
CA GLY A 101 -11.69 9.07 -21.28
C GLY A 101 -10.39 9.58 -20.63
N PRO A 102 -10.00 10.84 -20.86
CA PRO A 102 -8.81 11.46 -20.25
C PRO A 102 -8.89 11.62 -18.72
N SER A 103 -10.01 11.23 -18.10
CA SER A 103 -10.25 11.28 -16.66
C SER A 103 -10.05 9.92 -15.99
N MET A 104 -9.12 9.85 -15.03
CA MET A 104 -8.98 8.73 -14.12
C MET A 104 -10.27 8.57 -13.29
N GLN A 105 -10.99 7.46 -13.47
CA GLN A 105 -12.24 7.22 -12.73
C GLN A 105 -11.92 6.88 -11.25
N HIS A 106 -12.56 7.61 -10.33
CA HIS A 106 -12.43 7.44 -8.89
C HIS A 106 -13.31 6.29 -8.41
N GLY A 107 -12.70 5.16 -8.03
CA GLY A 107 -13.42 3.97 -7.59
C GLY A 107 -13.04 3.58 -6.17
N TYR A 108 -13.97 3.72 -5.24
CA TYR A 108 -13.83 3.15 -3.90
C TYR A 108 -14.12 1.64 -3.97
N ARG A 109 -13.09 0.81 -4.18
CA ARG A 109 -13.26 -0.66 -4.20
C ARG A 109 -12.82 -1.24 -2.85
N PRO A 110 -13.74 -1.79 -2.02
CA PRO A 110 -13.38 -2.47 -0.79
C PRO A 110 -12.45 -3.64 -1.11
N GLY A 111 -11.20 -3.60 -0.61
CA GLY A 111 -10.23 -4.66 -0.86
C GLY A 111 -9.42 -4.51 -2.15
N GLY A 112 -9.06 -3.27 -2.52
CA GLY A 112 -8.18 -2.94 -3.65
C GLY A 112 -7.19 -4.05 -4.03
N THR A 113 -7.44 -4.68 -5.18
CA THR A 113 -6.66 -5.80 -5.69
C THR A 113 -5.23 -5.34 -5.91
N PHE A 114 -4.33 -5.78 -5.04
CA PHE A 114 -2.91 -5.65 -5.32
C PHE A 114 -2.58 -6.38 -6.61
N THR A 115 -1.79 -5.72 -7.44
CA THR A 115 -1.37 -6.23 -8.74
C THR A 115 -0.01 -6.85 -8.56
N VAL A 116 0.10 -8.11 -9.00
CA VAL A 116 1.38 -8.80 -9.09
C VAL A 116 1.74 -8.85 -10.57
N GLU A 117 2.73 -8.07 -10.96
CA GLU A 117 3.30 -8.11 -12.29
C GLU A 117 4.34 -9.22 -12.37
N TRP A 118 4.30 -9.97 -13.47
CA TRP A 118 5.24 -11.06 -13.73
C TRP A 118 5.87 -10.85 -15.10
N THR A 119 7.19 -10.82 -15.16
CA THR A 119 7.92 -10.97 -16.42
C THR A 119 8.24 -12.44 -16.65
N ARG A 120 8.16 -12.88 -17.91
CA ARG A 120 8.61 -14.23 -18.30
C ARG A 120 10.09 -14.14 -18.65
N GLU A 121 10.94 -14.63 -17.76
CA GLU A 121 12.37 -14.75 -18.02
C GLU A 121 12.75 -16.17 -18.40
N ARG A 122 13.84 -16.31 -19.16
CA ARG A 122 14.41 -17.61 -19.49
C ARG A 122 15.50 -17.91 -18.47
N GLY A 123 15.29 -18.94 -17.65
CA GLY A 123 16.27 -19.36 -16.65
C GLY A 123 17.54 -19.92 -17.31
N PRO A 124 18.62 -20.08 -16.53
CA PRO A 124 19.87 -20.69 -17.02
C PRO A 124 19.69 -22.15 -17.49
N ASP A 125 18.57 -22.78 -17.14
CA ASP A 125 18.13 -24.10 -17.59
C ASP A 125 17.35 -24.07 -18.93
N GLY A 126 17.23 -22.91 -19.57
CA GLY A 126 16.48 -22.71 -20.82
C GLY A 126 14.95 -22.71 -20.64
N ARG A 127 14.44 -22.97 -19.43
CA ARG A 127 13.01 -23.03 -19.13
C ARG A 127 12.46 -21.63 -18.85
N ARG A 128 11.22 -21.38 -19.29
CA ARG A 128 10.50 -20.13 -18.99
C ARG A 128 10.09 -20.12 -17.52
N ARG A 129 10.48 -19.11 -16.77
CA ARG A 129 10.07 -18.86 -15.38
C ARG A 129 9.27 -17.56 -15.31
N ARG A 130 8.26 -17.52 -14.45
CA ARG A 130 7.55 -16.29 -14.12
C ARG A 130 8.32 -15.63 -12.96
N VAL A 131 8.83 -14.44 -13.19
CA VAL A 131 9.57 -13.66 -12.18
C VAL A 131 8.68 -12.50 -11.76
N THR A 132 8.43 -12.35 -10.46
CA THR A 132 7.68 -11.20 -9.93
C THR A 132 8.51 -9.95 -10.15
N THR A 133 8.00 -9.01 -10.93
CA THR A 133 8.66 -7.71 -11.13
C THR A 133 8.04 -6.62 -10.25
N LEU A 134 6.79 -6.79 -9.84
CA LEU A 134 6.09 -5.84 -8.96
C LEU A 134 5.05 -6.58 -8.13
N ASP A 135 5.12 -6.52 -6.79
CA ASP A 135 4.01 -6.89 -5.92
C ASP A 135 3.63 -5.70 -5.04
N THR A 136 2.50 -5.08 -5.35
CA THR A 136 2.03 -3.91 -4.58
C THR A 136 1.59 -4.28 -3.15
N ARG A 137 1.43 -5.59 -2.83
CA ARG A 137 1.24 -6.07 -1.46
C ARG A 137 2.47 -5.81 -0.61
N ASP A 138 3.65 -5.83 -1.22
CA ASP A 138 4.89 -5.76 -0.47
C ASP A 138 5.10 -4.37 0.11
N VAL A 139 4.64 -3.32 -0.57
CA VAL A 139 4.65 -1.94 -0.03
C VAL A 139 3.77 -1.84 1.21
N LYS A 140 2.52 -2.31 1.10
CA LYS A 140 1.60 -2.29 2.24
C LYS A 140 2.11 -3.15 3.39
N LYS A 141 2.63 -4.35 3.11
CA LYS A 141 3.22 -5.22 4.13
C LYS A 141 4.45 -4.57 4.77
N ALA A 142 5.29 -3.88 4.01
CA ALA A 142 6.45 -3.17 4.53
C ALA A 142 6.02 -2.02 5.45
N LEU A 143 5.02 -1.22 5.05
CA LEU A 143 4.44 -0.16 5.87
C LEU A 143 3.80 -0.72 7.15
N GLU A 144 2.97 -1.75 7.02
CA GLU A 144 2.38 -2.45 8.17
C GLU A 144 3.48 -2.97 9.11
N LYS A 145 4.52 -3.60 8.57
CA LYS A 145 5.63 -4.12 9.36
C LYS A 145 6.35 -3.01 10.12
N VAL A 146 6.67 -1.90 9.46
CA VAL A 146 7.34 -0.76 10.10
C VAL A 146 6.48 -0.22 11.23
N VAL A 147 5.21 0.07 10.98
CA VAL A 147 4.27 0.58 11.99
C VAL A 147 4.19 -0.35 13.21
N LEU A 148 4.02 -1.66 12.97
CA LEU A 148 3.94 -2.65 14.05
C LEU A 148 5.25 -2.77 14.82
N SER A 149 6.40 -2.73 14.14
CA SER A 149 7.72 -2.76 14.78
C SER A 149 8.06 -1.48 15.55
N SER A 150 7.38 -0.37 15.24
CA SER A 150 7.47 0.88 15.98
C SER A 150 6.54 0.92 17.20
N GLY A 151 5.81 -0.16 17.49
CA GLY A 151 4.87 -0.24 18.61
C GLY A 151 3.53 0.45 18.33
N TRP A 152 3.18 0.65 17.05
CA TRP A 152 1.94 1.31 16.64
C TRP A 152 0.96 0.33 16.03
N THR A 153 -0.32 0.56 16.25
CA THR A 153 -1.42 -0.22 15.67
C THR A 153 -1.67 0.23 14.23
N TRP A 154 -1.77 -0.72 13.31
CA TRP A 154 -2.22 -0.44 11.95
C TRP A 154 -3.74 -0.60 11.86
N ARG A 155 -4.45 0.45 11.46
CA ARG A 155 -5.90 0.41 11.27
C ARG A 155 -6.26 0.76 9.85
N ARG A 156 -6.87 -0.18 9.13
CA ARG A 156 -7.43 0.13 7.81
C ARG A 156 -8.79 0.79 7.99
N VAL A 157 -8.95 1.97 7.41
CA VAL A 157 -10.22 2.69 7.37
C VAL A 157 -10.85 2.47 5.98
N ARG A 158 -12.16 2.23 5.97
CA ARG A 158 -12.96 2.20 4.74
C ARG A 158 -13.51 3.59 4.51
#